data_AF-A0A1V4LHS8-F1
#
_entry.id   AF-A0A1V4LHS8-F1
#
_cell.length_a   1.000
_cell.length_b   1.000
_cell.length_c   1.000
_cell.angle_alpha   90.00
_cell.angle_beta   90.00
_cell.angle_gamma   90.00
#
_symmetry.space_group_name_H-M   'P 1'
#
loop_
_entity.id
_entity.type
_entity.pdbx_description
1 polymer ?
#
loop_
_entity_poly.entity_id
_entity_poly.type
_entity_poly.pdbx_seq_one_letter_code
_entity_poly.pdbx_strand_id
1 'polypeptide(L)'
;MFLIEGFASVILCLLVWKVLDSYPKDANWLSRDEKAALSDVIAKEQQAREASRGAHLPALKLLADKQILLFCFLFFTIAQNVYGVTFWLPTMIRGLGGLSDIQVGLLNSVPWLIAIVAMYSFAVMAGKWLTQQAWLCISLLIAAAGLFVSTLGGPLFGFMPFALPPSALNPPRRCSGRFLRPISTHACLRRYSPW
;
A
#
# COMPACT_ATOMS: atom_id res chain seq x y z
N MET A 1 17.46 -4.40 24.09
CA MET A 1 16.71 -4.21 22.84
C MET A 1 15.94 -5.48 22.49
N PHE A 2 16.58 -6.56 22.01
CA PHE A 2 15.89 -7.78 21.56
C PHE A 2 14.86 -8.41 22.52
N LEU A 3 15.15 -8.52 23.83
CA LEU A 3 14.17 -9.08 24.78
C LEU A 3 12.95 -8.17 24.98
N ILE A 4 13.17 -6.86 25.09
CA ILE A 4 12.10 -5.87 25.31
C ILE A 4 11.25 -5.73 24.03
N GLU A 5 11.90 -5.62 22.87
CA GLU A 5 11.24 -5.50 21.56
C GLU A 5 10.52 -6.80 21.16
N GLY A 6 11.16 -7.95 21.41
CA GLY A 6 10.58 -9.27 21.18
C GLY A 6 9.36 -9.51 22.07
N PHE A 7 9.45 -9.15 23.36
CA PHE A 7 8.32 -9.26 24.28
C PHE A 7 7.14 -8.36 23.86
N ALA A 8 7.40 -7.11 23.46
CA ALA A 8 6.37 -6.23 22.93
C ALA A 8 5.69 -6.80 21.67
N SER A 9 6.47 -7.43 20.78
CA SER A 9 5.94 -8.09 19.58
C SER A 9 5.08 -9.30 19.91
N VAL A 10 5.44 -10.11 20.92
CA VAL A 10 4.63 -11.25 21.39
C VAL A 10 3.31 -10.76 21.99
N ILE A 11 3.33 -9.70 22.80
CA ILE A 11 2.11 -9.10 23.34
C ILE A 11 1.21 -8.63 22.22
N LEU A 12 1.75 -7.91 21.23
CA LEU A 12 0.99 -7.43 20.09
C LEU A 12 0.40 -8.59 19.28
N CYS A 13 1.15 -9.67 19.09
CA CYS A 13 0.67 -10.88 18.43
C CYS A 13 -0.53 -11.50 19.17
N LEU A 14 -0.46 -11.62 20.49
CA LEU A 14 -1.57 -12.13 21.31
C LEU A 14 -2.80 -11.20 21.25
N LEU A 15 -2.59 -9.89 21.25
CA LEU A 15 -3.66 -8.90 21.10
C LEU A 15 -4.34 -9.01 19.73
N VAL A 16 -3.56 -9.04 18.65
CA VAL A 16 -4.08 -9.19 17.28
C VAL A 16 -4.82 -10.51 17.14
N TRP A 17 -4.30 -11.61 17.70
CA TRP A 17 -4.98 -12.90 17.67
C TRP A 17 -6.35 -12.88 18.39
N LYS A 18 -6.48 -12.08 19.45
CA LYS A 18 -7.74 -11.92 20.19
C LYS A 18 -8.73 -10.96 19.51
N VAL A 19 -8.24 -9.95 18.79
CA VAL A 19 -9.05 -8.88 18.22
C VAL A 19 -9.43 -9.14 16.76
N LEU A 20 -8.59 -9.85 16.00
CA LEU A 20 -8.76 -10.04 14.57
C LEU A 20 -9.57 -11.30 14.26
N ASP A 21 -10.86 -11.11 14.02
CA ASP A 21 -11.77 -12.19 13.60
C ASP A 21 -11.40 -12.69 12.19
N SER A 22 -11.14 -13.99 12.06
CA SER A 22 -10.69 -14.61 10.79
C SER A 22 -11.80 -14.75 9.74
N TYR A 23 -13.07 -14.74 10.17
CA TYR A 23 -14.21 -14.92 9.28
C TYR A 23 -15.23 -13.78 9.45
N PRO A 24 -15.90 -13.34 8.37
CA PRO A 24 -16.95 -12.32 8.43
C PRO A 24 -18.10 -12.65 9.41
N LYS A 25 -18.39 -13.94 9.60
CA LYS A 25 -19.41 -14.42 10.56
C LYS A 25 -19.04 -14.10 12.02
N ASP A 26 -17.77 -14.17 12.36
CA ASP A 26 -17.26 -14.04 13.73
C ASP A 26 -16.95 -12.57 14.08
N ALA A 27 -16.92 -11.68 13.08
CA ALA A 27 -16.64 -10.25 13.21
C ALA A 27 -17.58 -9.52 14.18
N ASN A 28 -17.19 -9.26 15.43
CA ASN A 28 -18.09 -8.63 16.42
C ASN A 28 -18.33 -7.14 16.16
N TRP A 29 -17.52 -6.51 15.31
CA TRP A 29 -17.60 -5.09 14.95
C TRP A 29 -18.58 -4.80 13.80
N LEU A 30 -19.13 -5.84 13.16
CA LEU A 30 -19.98 -5.72 11.97
C LEU A 30 -21.45 -6.01 12.30
N SER A 31 -22.38 -5.23 11.78
CA SER A 31 -23.82 -5.48 11.98
C SER A 31 -24.27 -6.76 11.26
N ARG A 32 -25.39 -7.37 11.70
CA ARG A 32 -25.91 -8.61 11.10
C ARG A 32 -26.16 -8.48 9.59
N ASP A 33 -26.65 -7.32 9.15
CA ASP A 33 -26.95 -7.05 7.75
C ASP A 33 -25.67 -6.90 6.91
N GLU A 34 -24.65 -6.23 7.46
CA GLU A 34 -23.33 -6.11 6.81
C GLU A 34 -22.61 -7.46 6.71
N LYS A 35 -22.72 -8.30 7.74
CA LYS A 35 -22.17 -9.67 7.72
C LYS A 35 -22.80 -10.49 6.60
N ALA A 36 -24.13 -10.44 6.49
CA ALA A 36 -24.87 -11.15 5.45
C ALA A 36 -24.46 -10.64 4.06
N ALA A 37 -24.44 -9.33 3.86
CA ALA A 37 -24.04 -8.71 2.59
C ALA A 37 -22.60 -9.10 2.18
N LEU A 38 -21.65 -9.06 3.11
CA LEU A 38 -20.26 -9.41 2.83
C LEU A 38 -20.09 -10.90 2.52
N SER A 39 -20.78 -11.76 3.26
CA SER A 39 -20.76 -13.21 3.01
C SER A 39 -21.31 -13.59 1.65
N ASP A 40 -22.38 -12.92 1.19
CA ASP A 40 -22.99 -13.13 -0.12
C ASP A 40 -22.06 -12.69 -1.27
N VAL A 41 -21.37 -11.55 -1.10
CA VAL A 41 -20.37 -11.10 -2.08
C VAL A 41 -19.22 -12.10 -2.20
N ILE A 42 -18.68 -12.58 -1.08
CA ILE A 42 -17.58 -13.56 -1.07
C ILE A 42 -18.04 -14.87 -1.72
N ALA A 43 -19.25 -15.34 -1.42
CA ALA A 43 -19.80 -16.55 -2.01
C ALA A 43 -19.97 -16.41 -3.54
N LYS A 44 -20.47 -15.27 -4.02
CA LYS A 44 -20.58 -14.96 -5.46
C LYS A 44 -19.22 -14.93 -6.14
N GLU A 45 -18.20 -14.32 -5.54
CA GLU A 45 -16.84 -14.32 -6.09
C GLU A 45 -16.23 -15.72 -6.14
N GLN A 46 -16.45 -16.53 -5.10
CA GLN A 46 -15.97 -17.90 -5.06
C GLN A 46 -16.62 -18.75 -6.16
N GLN A 47 -17.94 -18.65 -6.32
CA GLN A 47 -18.68 -19.33 -7.40
C GLN A 47 -18.21 -18.88 -8.79
N ALA A 48 -17.96 -17.58 -8.99
CA ALA A 48 -17.42 -17.06 -10.24
C ALA A 48 -16.00 -17.58 -10.53
N ARG A 49 -15.14 -17.70 -9.50
CA ARG A 49 -13.79 -18.26 -9.61
C ARG A 49 -13.83 -19.74 -9.97
N GLU A 50 -14.69 -20.51 -9.32
CA GLU A 50 -14.87 -21.95 -9.59
C GLU A 50 -15.44 -22.19 -10.99
N ALA A 51 -16.36 -21.34 -11.46
CA ALA A 51 -16.90 -21.41 -12.81
C ALA A 51 -15.91 -21.01 -13.91
N SER A 52 -14.90 -20.17 -13.60
CA SER A 52 -13.95 -19.62 -14.59
C SER A 52 -12.58 -20.31 -14.59
N ARG A 53 -12.18 -20.99 -13.51
CA ARG A 53 -10.90 -21.70 -13.41
C ARG A 53 -11.09 -23.07 -12.77
N GLY A 54 -11.00 -24.12 -13.60
CA GLY A 54 -10.79 -25.48 -13.11
C GLY A 54 -9.45 -25.56 -12.36
N ALA A 55 -9.50 -26.10 -11.14
CA ALA A 55 -8.44 -26.67 -10.31
C ALA A 55 -7.00 -26.12 -10.48
N HIS A 56 -6.44 -25.57 -9.39
CA HIS A 56 -5.00 -25.44 -9.10
C HIS A 56 -4.08 -25.34 -10.33
N LEU A 57 -3.87 -24.11 -10.85
CA LEU A 57 -2.85 -23.90 -11.87
C LEU A 57 -1.48 -24.34 -11.31
N PRO A 58 -0.67 -25.09 -12.10
CA PRO A 58 0.65 -25.50 -11.66
C PRO A 58 1.51 -24.27 -11.37
N ALA A 59 2.27 -24.29 -10.26
CA ALA A 59 3.04 -23.14 -9.78
C ALA A 59 3.99 -22.56 -10.84
N LEU A 60 4.56 -23.42 -11.70
CA LEU A 60 5.41 -22.99 -12.82
C LEU A 60 4.66 -22.17 -13.88
N LYS A 61 3.36 -22.43 -14.09
CA LYS A 61 2.53 -21.66 -15.01
C LYS A 61 2.13 -20.31 -14.42
N LEU A 62 2.04 -20.20 -13.09
CA LEU A 62 1.96 -18.90 -12.41
C LEU A 62 3.26 -18.09 -12.58
N LEU A 63 4.42 -18.72 -12.42
CA LEU A 63 5.71 -18.02 -12.55
C LEU A 63 5.98 -17.55 -14.00
N ALA A 64 5.41 -18.21 -15.00
CA ALA A 64 5.49 -17.80 -16.41
C ALA A 64 4.47 -16.71 -16.79
N ASP A 65 3.57 -16.32 -15.88
CA ASP A 65 2.57 -15.28 -16.13
C ASP A 65 3.25 -13.90 -16.15
N LYS A 66 3.10 -13.16 -17.26
CA LYS A 66 3.72 -11.84 -17.45
C LYS A 66 3.29 -10.83 -16.40
N GLN A 67 2.06 -10.93 -15.89
CA GLN A 67 1.56 -10.01 -14.87
C GLN A 67 2.21 -10.30 -13.52
N ILE A 68 2.40 -11.57 -13.17
CA ILE A 68 3.12 -11.97 -11.94
C ILE A 68 4.59 -11.52 -12.03
N LEU A 69 5.25 -11.75 -13.16
CA LEU A 69 6.63 -11.29 -13.37
C LEU A 69 6.75 -9.76 -13.26
N LEU A 70 5.78 -9.00 -13.78
CA LEU A 70 5.74 -7.55 -13.62
C LEU A 70 5.61 -7.15 -12.14
N PHE A 71 4.72 -7.80 -11.38
CA PHE A 71 4.60 -7.54 -9.94
C PHE A 71 5.88 -7.90 -9.17
N CYS A 72 6.52 -9.02 -9.50
CA CYS A 72 7.80 -9.42 -8.92
C CYS A 72 8.88 -8.37 -9.20
N PHE A 73 8.98 -7.87 -10.44
CA PHE A 73 9.95 -6.86 -10.82
C PHE A 73 9.70 -5.50 -10.12
N LEU A 74 8.43 -5.10 -10.02
CA LEU A 74 8.05 -3.89 -9.28
C LEU A 74 8.41 -4.03 -7.80
N PHE A 75 8.11 -5.16 -7.19
CA PHE A 75 8.44 -5.41 -5.79
C PHE A 75 9.96 -5.44 -5.55
N PHE A 76 10.71 -6.05 -6.47
CA PHE A 76 12.18 -6.06 -6.44
C PHE A 76 12.75 -4.64 -6.49
N THR A 77 12.28 -3.81 -7.42
CA THR A 77 12.72 -2.41 -7.57
C THR A 77 12.42 -1.60 -6.30
N ILE A 78 11.22 -1.76 -5.73
CA ILE A 78 10.83 -1.09 -4.48
C ILE A 78 11.73 -1.55 -3.33
N ALA A 79 11.95 -2.85 -3.17
CA ALA A 79 12.78 -3.39 -2.11
C ALA A 79 14.23 -2.87 -2.20
N GLN A 80 14.82 -2.89 -3.41
CA GLN A 80 16.17 -2.38 -3.63
C GLN A 80 16.31 -0.90 -3.25
N ASN A 81 15.31 -0.08 -3.60
CA ASN A 81 15.28 1.34 -3.23
C ASN A 81 15.19 1.54 -1.71
N VAL A 82 14.27 0.84 -1.04
CA VAL A 82 14.07 0.93 0.42
C VAL A 82 15.35 0.52 1.17
N TYR A 83 15.99 -0.58 0.77
CA TYR A 83 17.24 -1.01 1.39
C TYR A 83 18.38 -0.03 1.15
N GLY A 84 18.48 0.54 -0.06
CA GLY A 84 19.46 1.59 -0.37
C GLY A 84 19.38 2.76 0.60
N VAL A 85 18.18 3.32 0.79
CA VAL A 85 17.95 4.43 1.73
C VAL A 85 18.22 3.99 3.17
N THR A 86 17.74 2.81 3.58
CA THR A 86 17.87 2.32 4.96
C THR A 86 19.33 2.20 5.41
N PHE A 87 20.24 1.73 4.54
CA PHE A 87 21.65 1.54 4.89
C PHE A 87 22.50 2.79 4.67
N TRP A 88 22.23 3.58 3.63
CA TRP A 88 23.08 4.73 3.28
C TRP A 88 22.72 6.00 4.04
N LEU A 89 21.44 6.18 4.39
CA LEU A 89 20.97 7.40 5.03
C LEU A 89 21.63 7.66 6.41
N PRO A 90 21.76 6.67 7.33
CA PRO A 90 22.44 6.90 8.60
C PRO A 90 23.91 7.27 8.42
N THR A 91 24.58 6.65 7.45
CA THR A 91 25.99 6.91 7.12
C THR A 91 26.17 8.31 6.54
N MET A 92 25.28 8.76 5.65
CA MET A 92 25.29 10.12 5.13
C MET A 92 25.05 11.17 6.22
N ILE A 93 24.11 10.92 7.14
CA ILE A 93 23.85 11.82 8.28
C ILE A 93 25.07 11.90 9.20
N ARG A 94 25.74 10.77 9.49
CA ARG A 94 27.00 10.76 10.26
C ARG A 94 28.11 11.58 9.59
N GLY A 95 28.16 11.55 8.25
CA GLY A 95 29.13 12.31 7.45
C GLY A 95 29.02 13.83 7.56
N LEU A 96 27.90 14.37 8.06
CA LEU A 96 27.71 15.81 8.26
C LEU A 96 28.56 16.38 9.43
N GLY A 97 29.14 15.51 10.27
CA GLY A 97 30.05 15.89 11.35
C GLY A 97 29.35 16.50 12.57
N GLY A 98 29.88 16.23 13.77
CA GLY A 98 29.41 16.86 15.02
C GLY A 98 28.09 16.34 15.60
N LEU A 99 27.53 15.25 15.06
CA LEU A 99 26.28 14.66 15.54
C LEU A 99 26.53 13.44 16.43
N SER A 100 25.82 13.36 17.56
CA SER A 100 25.78 12.16 18.41
C SER A 100 24.97 11.03 17.76
N ASP A 101 25.21 9.78 18.15
CA ASP A 101 24.48 8.61 17.63
C ASP A 101 22.95 8.75 17.79
N ILE A 102 22.50 9.38 18.88
CA ILE A 102 21.07 9.63 19.14
C ILE A 102 20.50 10.66 18.17
N GLN A 103 21.23 11.75 17.89
CA GLN A 103 20.81 12.77 16.92
C GLN A 103 20.74 12.19 15.51
N VAL A 104 21.71 11.36 15.12
CA VAL A 104 21.67 10.65 13.83
C VAL A 104 20.42 9.78 13.73
N GLY A 105 20.08 9.03 14.78
CA GLY A 105 18.86 8.22 14.83
C GLY A 105 17.59 9.06 14.72
N LEU A 106 17.53 10.20 15.40
CA LEU A 106 16.38 11.11 15.36
C LEU A 106 16.21 11.74 13.97
N LEU A 107 17.29 12.21 13.34
CA LEU A 107 17.24 12.75 11.97
C LEU A 107 16.85 11.66 10.95
N ASN A 108 17.37 10.44 11.12
CA ASN A 108 17.01 9.31 10.27
C ASN A 108 15.54 8.90 10.40
N SER A 109 14.87 9.20 11.52
CA SER A 109 13.45 8.90 11.71
C SER A 109 12.50 9.82 10.91
N VAL A 110 12.94 11.04 10.58
CA VAL A 110 12.11 12.06 9.92
C VAL A 110 11.56 11.60 8.56
N PRO A 111 12.36 11.01 7.65
CA PRO A 111 11.85 10.55 6.36
C PRO A 111 10.83 9.41 6.49
N TRP A 112 10.99 8.54 7.48
CA TRP A 112 10.03 7.46 7.74
C TRP A 112 8.68 8.00 8.24
N LEU A 113 8.69 9.04 9.08
CA LEU A 113 7.46 9.71 9.50
C LEU A 113 6.73 10.36 8.31
N ILE A 114 7.47 11.02 7.43
CA ILE A 114 6.91 11.58 6.19
C ILE A 114 6.33 10.47 5.31
N ALA A 115 7.03 9.34 5.20
CA ALA A 115 6.56 8.18 4.42
C ALA A 115 5.24 7.60 4.97
N ILE A 116 5.05 7.55 6.29
CA ILE A 116 3.80 7.09 6.91
C ILE A 116 2.63 8.00 6.50
N VAL A 117 2.80 9.32 6.60
CA VAL A 117 1.76 10.29 6.23
C VAL A 117 1.46 10.21 4.73
N ALA A 118 2.50 10.09 3.90
CA ALA A 118 2.36 9.93 2.45
C ALA A 118 1.62 8.64 2.09
N MET A 119 1.98 7.51 2.72
CA MET A 119 1.33 6.21 2.49
C MET A 119 -0.16 6.26 2.82
N TYR A 120 -0.53 6.84 3.97
CA TYR A 120 -1.93 6.98 4.35
C TYR A 120 -2.71 7.87 3.38
N SER A 121 -2.16 9.04 3.05
CA SER A 121 -2.77 9.97 2.10
C SER A 121 -2.97 9.32 0.73
N PHE A 122 -1.99 8.53 0.29
CA PHE A 122 -2.05 7.80 -0.97
C PHE A 122 -3.10 6.69 -0.95
N ALA A 123 -3.23 5.94 0.14
CA ALA A 123 -4.25 4.90 0.31
C ALA A 123 -5.67 5.47 0.28
N VAL A 124 -5.91 6.58 1.01
CA VAL A 124 -7.20 7.26 0.99
C VAL A 124 -7.53 7.80 -0.40
N MET A 125 -6.53 8.32 -1.11
CA MET A 125 -6.74 8.81 -2.47
C MET A 125 -7.04 7.65 -3.43
N ALA A 126 -6.31 6.54 -3.36
CA ALA A 126 -6.52 5.38 -4.23
C ALA A 126 -7.96 4.84 -4.19
N GLY A 127 -8.62 4.89 -3.04
CA GLY A 127 -10.03 4.50 -2.90
C GLY A 127 -11.04 5.42 -3.60
N LYS A 128 -10.64 6.65 -3.96
CA LYS A 128 -11.50 7.63 -4.66
C LYS A 128 -11.41 7.54 -6.18
N TRP A 129 -10.40 6.87 -6.73
CA TRP A 129 -10.19 6.76 -8.17
C TRP A 129 -10.87 5.52 -8.74
N LEU A 130 -11.60 5.71 -9.86
CA LEU A 130 -12.34 4.64 -10.54
C LEU A 130 -11.42 3.62 -11.25
N THR A 131 -10.14 3.97 -11.47
CA THR A 131 -9.14 3.13 -12.13
C THR A 131 -7.89 3.00 -11.25
N GLN A 132 -7.91 2.03 -10.33
CA GLN A 132 -6.82 1.80 -9.37
C GLN A 132 -5.47 1.53 -10.05
N GLN A 133 -5.48 0.90 -11.22
CA GLN A 133 -4.28 0.61 -12.00
C GLN A 133 -3.59 1.89 -12.51
N ALA A 134 -4.36 2.88 -12.97
CA ALA A 134 -3.80 4.15 -13.45
C ALA A 134 -3.20 4.95 -12.29
N TRP A 135 -3.85 4.92 -11.12
CA TRP A 135 -3.34 5.56 -9.91
C TRP A 135 -1.99 4.98 -9.46
N LEU A 136 -1.85 3.65 -9.53
CA LEU A 136 -0.59 2.95 -9.25
C LEU A 136 0.50 3.35 -10.25
N CYS A 137 0.21 3.35 -11.56
CA CYS A 137 1.18 3.78 -12.57
C CYS A 137 1.66 5.22 -12.36
N ILE A 138 0.75 6.16 -12.05
CA ILE A 138 1.11 7.55 -11.78
C ILE A 138 2.06 7.64 -10.58
N SER A 139 1.78 6.90 -9.50
CA SER A 139 2.65 6.91 -8.31
C SER A 139 4.03 6.35 -8.57
N LEU A 140 4.14 5.32 -9.40
CA LEU A 140 5.43 4.77 -9.81
C LEU A 140 6.22 5.77 -10.66
N LEU A 141 5.55 6.52 -11.55
CA LEU A 141 6.20 7.58 -12.33
C LEU A 141 6.67 8.74 -11.45
N ILE A 142 5.87 9.15 -10.47
CA ILE A 142 6.27 10.18 -9.49
C ILE A 142 7.48 9.71 -8.67
N ALA A 143 7.46 8.45 -8.21
CA ALA A 143 8.59 7.86 -7.48
C ALA A 143 9.86 7.80 -8.34
N ALA A 144 9.74 7.38 -9.61
CA ALA A 144 10.86 7.33 -10.55
C ALA A 144 11.43 8.74 -10.81
N ALA A 145 10.57 9.74 -11.02
CA ALA A 145 10.99 11.13 -11.19
C ALA A 145 11.66 11.68 -9.93
N GLY A 146 11.11 11.42 -8.74
CA GLY A 146 11.70 11.82 -7.47
C GLY A 146 13.08 11.22 -7.24
N LEU A 147 13.25 9.93 -7.55
CA LEU A 147 14.56 9.27 -7.46
C LEU A 147 15.56 9.84 -8.47
N PHE A 148 15.13 10.10 -9.71
CA PHE A 148 15.97 10.72 -10.75
C PHE A 148 16.44 12.12 -10.36
N VAL A 149 15.54 12.94 -9.80
CA VAL A 149 15.86 14.29 -9.29
C VAL A 149 16.83 14.22 -8.11
N SER A 150 16.71 13.20 -7.25
CA SER A 150 17.63 12.98 -6.13
C SER A 150 19.07 12.69 -6.56
N THR A 151 19.29 12.26 -7.80
CA THR A 151 20.64 12.05 -8.37
C THR A 151 21.25 13.35 -8.89
N LEU A 152 20.44 14.36 -9.19
CA LEU A 152 20.85 15.64 -9.78
C LEU A 152 21.02 16.76 -8.74
N GLY A 153 20.21 16.76 -7.68
CA GLY A 153 20.33 17.68 -6.55
C GLY A 153 20.97 16.97 -5.37
N GLY A 154 21.99 17.56 -4.74
CA GLY A 154 22.63 17.01 -3.54
C GLY A 154 21.64 16.62 -2.41
N PRO A 155 22.10 15.98 -1.32
CA PRO A 155 21.29 15.22 -0.36
C PRO A 155 20.07 15.93 0.28
N LEU A 156 19.94 17.24 0.13
CA LEU A 156 18.82 18.05 0.62
C LEU A 156 17.64 18.17 -0.36
N PHE A 157 17.84 17.90 -1.67
CA PHE A 157 16.80 18.10 -2.69
C PHE A 157 15.88 16.89 -2.92
N GLY A 158 16.24 15.70 -2.43
CA GLY A 158 15.41 14.48 -2.52
C GLY A 158 14.14 14.52 -1.66
N PHE A 159 14.01 15.47 -0.72
CA PHE A 159 12.85 15.59 0.17
C PHE A 159 11.72 16.48 -0.37
N MET A 160 11.98 17.29 -1.40
CA MET A 160 11.00 18.21 -1.97
C MET A 160 9.88 17.57 -2.81
N PRO A 161 10.05 16.41 -3.47
CA PRO A 161 8.96 15.84 -4.28
C PRO A 161 7.76 15.36 -3.46
N PHE A 162 7.92 15.12 -2.15
CA PHE A 162 6.86 14.61 -1.27
C PHE A 162 6.07 15.71 -0.52
N ALA A 163 6.48 16.97 -0.66
CA ALA A 163 5.87 18.11 0.05
C ALA A 163 4.68 18.73 -0.69
N LEU A 164 4.37 18.29 -1.91
CA LEU A 164 3.13 18.66 -2.57
C LEU A 164 2.10 17.56 -2.34
N PRO A 165 1.22 17.70 -1.32
CA PRO A 165 0.01 16.91 -1.31
C PRO A 165 -0.69 17.12 -2.66
N PRO A 166 -1.18 16.06 -3.33
CA PRO A 166 -1.97 16.17 -4.56
C PRO A 166 -3.36 16.78 -4.29
N SER A 167 -3.48 17.74 -3.39
CA SER A 167 -4.65 18.60 -3.22
C SER A 167 -4.89 19.52 -4.42
N ALA A 168 -3.89 19.68 -5.31
CA ALA A 168 -4.02 20.44 -6.56
C ALA A 168 -4.57 19.61 -7.74
N LEU A 169 -4.57 18.27 -7.65
CA LEU A 169 -5.23 17.41 -8.64
C LEU A 169 -6.65 17.14 -8.14
N ASN A 170 -7.51 18.16 -8.30
CA ASN A 170 -8.95 18.03 -8.18
C ASN A 170 -9.51 17.66 -9.56
N PRO A 171 -9.60 16.38 -9.95
CA PRO A 171 -10.35 16.02 -11.14
C PRO A 171 -11.82 16.42 -10.95
N PRO A 172 -12.52 16.80 -12.03
CA PRO A 172 -13.84 17.39 -11.95
C PRO A 172 -14.78 16.48 -11.17
N ARG A 173 -15.41 17.05 -10.13
CA ARG A 173 -16.53 16.45 -9.41
C ARG A 173 -17.65 16.15 -10.40
N ARG A 174 -17.64 14.96 -10.98
CA ARG A 174 -18.80 14.38 -11.66
C ARG A 174 -19.20 13.09 -10.98
N CYS A 175 -19.52 13.21 -9.70
CA CYS A 175 -20.45 12.32 -9.02
C CYS A 175 -21.53 13.21 -8.41
N SER A 176 -22.48 13.58 -9.27
CA SER A 176 -23.78 14.09 -8.88
C SER A 176 -24.44 13.08 -7.92
N GLY A 177 -24.72 13.53 -6.70
CA GLY A 177 -25.75 13.02 -5.80
C GLY A 177 -25.94 11.51 -5.67
N ARG A 178 -25.10 10.84 -4.88
CA ARG A 178 -25.52 9.64 -4.11
C ARG A 178 -24.54 9.25 -3.00
N PHE A 179 -24.42 10.10 -1.99
CA PHE A 179 -23.58 9.91 -0.80
C PHE A 179 -24.14 8.90 0.23
N LEU A 180 -25.31 8.29 -0.03
CA LEU A 180 -25.95 7.33 0.88
C LEU A 180 -26.62 6.19 0.10
N ARG A 181 -25.84 5.39 -0.64
CA ARG A 181 -26.30 4.06 -1.03
C ARG A 181 -25.28 2.99 -0.67
N PRO A 182 -25.77 1.84 -0.16
CA PRO A 182 -24.94 0.74 0.32
C PRO A 182 -24.07 0.24 -0.84
N ILE A 183 -22.95 -0.38 -0.45
CA ILE A 183 -21.95 -1.03 -1.30
C ILE A 183 -22.65 -2.00 -2.26
N SER A 184 -23.12 -1.47 -3.39
CA SER A 184 -23.61 -2.22 -4.54
C SER A 184 -22.43 -2.38 -5.47
N THR A 185 -21.60 -3.38 -5.17
CA THR A 185 -20.46 -3.90 -5.95
C THR A 185 -20.83 -4.30 -7.39
N HIS A 186 -22.12 -4.32 -7.74
CA HIS A 186 -22.62 -4.76 -9.04
C HIS A 186 -22.33 -3.82 -10.23
N ALA A 187 -22.03 -2.53 -10.01
CA ALA A 187 -21.70 -1.62 -11.12
C ALA A 187 -20.19 -1.55 -11.43
N CYS A 188 -19.33 -1.88 -10.46
CA CYS A 188 -17.87 -1.78 -10.62
C CYS A 188 -17.26 -3.03 -11.28
N LEU A 189 -17.89 -4.20 -11.12
CA LEU A 189 -17.41 -5.47 -11.68
C LEU A 189 -17.64 -5.62 -13.20
N ARG A 190 -18.52 -4.81 -13.81
CA ARG A 190 -18.79 -4.90 -15.26
C ARG A 190 -17.75 -4.22 -16.16
N ARG A 191 -16.74 -3.54 -15.59
CA ARG A 191 -15.71 -2.80 -16.34
C ARG A 191 -14.29 -3.35 -16.20
N TYR A 192 -14.10 -4.43 -15.45
CA TYR A 192 -12.81 -5.09 -15.21
C TYR A 192 -12.61 -6.37 -16.05
N SER A 193 -13.20 -6.43 -17.24
CA SER A 193 -12.91 -7.41 -18.30
C SER A 193 -13.11 -6.68 -19.64
N PRO A 194 -12.07 -6.51 -20.48
CA PRO A 194 -11.38 -7.66 -21.08
C PRO A 194 -9.87 -7.48 -21.20
N TRP A 195 -9.10 -8.23 -20.41
CA TRP A 195 -7.82 -8.84 -20.77
C TRP A 195 -7.65 -10.08 -19.89
#